data_AF-A0A8J8SJR6-F1
#
_entry.id   AF-A0A8J8SJR6-F1
#
_cell.length_a   1.000
_cell.length_b   1.000
_cell.length_c   1.000
_cell.angle_alpha   90.00
_cell.angle_beta   90.00
_cell.angle_gamma   90.00
#
_symmetry.space_group_name_H-M   'P 1'
#
loop_
_entity.id
_entity.type
_entity.pdbx_description
1 polymer ?
#
loop_
_entity_poly.entity_id
_entity_poly.type
_entity_poly.pdbx_seq_one_letter_code
_entity_poly.pdbx_strand_id
1 'polypeptide(L)' 'MPVIKIDMGLTSKEVKKELIEKVTKAMSETTNIPEQHFTVIISEGDADNFGVGGVQLSEMHK' A
#
# COMPACT_ATOMS: atom_id res chain seq x y z
N MET A 1 6.61 -17.12 -3.67
CA MET A 1 7.00 -15.69 -3.69
C MET A 1 5.73 -14.85 -3.66
N PRO A 2 5.22 -14.49 -2.47
CA PRO A 2 4.04 -13.63 -2.35
C PRO A 2 4.37 -12.18 -2.71
N VAL A 3 3.44 -11.52 -3.41
CA VAL A 3 3.57 -10.11 -3.79
C VAL A 3 2.42 -9.34 -3.16
N ILE A 4 2.75 -8.24 -2.49
CA ILE A 4 1.80 -7.32 -1.86
C ILE A 4 1.84 -6.02 -2.64
N LYS A 5 0.69 -5.60 -3.17
CA LYS A 5 0.53 -4.33 -3.87
C LYS A 5 -0.32 -3.40 -3.04
N ILE A 6 0.15 -2.17 -2.88
CA ILE A 6 -0.54 -1.12 -2.13
C ILE A 6 -0.67 0.08 -3.06
N ASP A 7 -1.90 0.40 -3.45
CA ASP A 7 -2.23 1.63 -4.16
C ASP A 7 -2.77 2.64 -3.15
N MET A 8 -2.11 3.81 -3.03
CA MET A 8 -2.46 4.81 -2.03
C MET A 8 -2.15 6.24 -2.48
N GLY A 9 -2.64 7.23 -1.73
CA GLY A 9 -2.27 8.62 -1.91
C GLY A 9 -0.80 8.90 -1.57
N LEU A 10 -0.29 10.05 -2.00
CA LEU A 10 1.07 10.51 -1.68
C LEU A 10 1.33 10.53 -0.17
N THR A 11 2.46 9.98 0.27
CA THR A 11 2.88 10.01 1.67
C THR A 11 4.40 10.20 1.84
N SER A 12 4.86 10.32 3.08
CA SER A 12 6.29 10.48 3.38
C SER A 12 7.07 9.18 3.21
N LYS A 13 8.39 9.30 3.07
CA LYS A 13 9.30 8.15 2.93
C LYS A 13 9.28 7.27 4.18
N GLU A 14 9.15 7.89 5.34
CA GLU A 14 9.12 7.24 6.65
C GLU A 14 7.89 6.35 6.79
N VAL A 15 6.70 6.86 6.39
CA VAL A 15 5.45 6.09 6.42
C VAL A 15 5.54 4.89 5.47
N LYS A 16 6.09 5.07 4.26
CA LYS A 16 6.30 3.95 3.32
C LYS A 16 7.20 2.87 3.91
N LYS A 17 8.30 3.26 4.57
CA LYS A 17 9.21 2.31 5.21
C LYS A 17 8.48 1.52 6.30
N GLU A 18 7.77 2.21 7.18
CA GLU A 18 7.01 1.58 8.26
C GLU A 18 5.91 0.65 7.73
N LEU A 19 5.24 1.04 6.64
CA LEU A 19 4.22 0.23 5.98
C LEU A 19 4.79 -1.08 5.43
N ILE A 20 5.94 -1.02 4.74
CA ILE A 20 6.63 -2.21 4.21
C ILE A 20 6.97 -3.18 5.34
N GLU A 21 7.54 -2.67 6.44
CA GLU A 21 7.93 -3.49 7.60
C GLU A 21 6.72 -4.15 8.25
N LYS A 22 5.69 -3.36 8.60
CA LYS A 22 4.52 -3.86 9.34
C LYS A 22 3.68 -4.84 8.52
N VAL A 23 3.45 -4.56 7.25
CA VAL A 23 2.63 -5.41 6.39
C VAL A 23 3.34 -6.73 6.09
N THR A 24 4.65 -6.70 5.84
CA THR A 24 5.44 -7.92 5.65
C THR A 24 5.41 -8.81 6.89
N LYS A 25 5.62 -8.22 8.07
CA LYS A 25 5.58 -8.95 9.33
C LYS A 25 4.22 -9.61 9.58
N ALA A 26 3.13 -8.86 9.43
CA ALA A 26 1.78 -9.39 9.63
C ALA A 26 1.46 -10.55 8.68
N MET A 27 1.88 -10.45 7.42
CA MET A 27 1.67 -11.49 6.43
C MET A 27 2.54 -12.72 6.69
N SER A 28 3.80 -12.52 7.07
CA SER A 28 4.70 -13.61 7.48
C SER A 28 4.13 -14.37 8.68
N GLU A 29 3.69 -13.67 9.72
CA GLU A 29 3.09 -14.26 10.92
C GLU A 29 1.79 -15.03 10.61
N THR A 30 0.94 -14.49 9.74
CA THR A 30 -0.36 -15.11 9.42
C THR A 30 -0.21 -16.33 8.48
N THR A 31 0.73 -16.27 7.54
CA THR A 31 0.89 -17.30 6.50
C THR A 31 1.99 -18.31 6.81
N ASN A 32 2.79 -18.06 7.86
CA ASN A 32 3.95 -18.86 8.25
C ASN A 32 5.04 -18.96 7.15
N ILE A 33 5.07 -17.97 6.23
CA ILE A 33 6.06 -17.84 5.17
C ILE A 33 7.14 -16.86 5.65
N PRO A 34 8.44 -17.16 5.49
CA PRO A 34 9.52 -16.21 5.86
C PRO A 34 9.42 -14.86 5.14
N GLU A 35 9.67 -13.77 5.88
CA GLU A 35 9.61 -12.38 5.38
C GLU A 35 10.40 -12.14 4.08
N GLN A 36 11.58 -12.77 3.96
CA GLN A 36 12.46 -12.69 2.78
C GLN A 36 11.83 -13.16 1.46
N HIS A 37 10.71 -13.88 1.52
CA HIS A 37 10.00 -14.34 0.32
C HIS A 37 8.95 -13.33 -0.18
N PHE A 38 8.66 -12.28 0.58
CA PHE A 38 7.67 -11.27 0.24
C PHE A 38 8.29 -10.14 -0.58
N THR A 39 7.51 -9.61 -1.51
CA THR A 39 7.82 -8.37 -2.22
C THR A 39 6.67 -7.40 -2.03
N VAL A 40 6.97 -6.20 -1.51
CA VAL A 40 5.99 -5.13 -1.33
C VAL A 40 6.21 -4.05 -2.39
N ILE A 41 5.15 -3.70 -3.10
CA ILE A 41 5.14 -2.65 -4.12
C ILE A 41 4.13 -1.60 -3.68
N ILE A 42 4.60 -0.36 -3.52
CA ILE A 42 3.75 0.78 -3.19
C ILE A 42 3.66 1.66 -4.42
N SER A 43 2.44 1.88 -4.89
CA SER A 43 2.08 2.77 -5.99
C SER A 43 1.34 3.97 -5.42
N GLU A 44 1.96 5.15 -5.55
CA GLU A 44 1.39 6.40 -5.06
C GLU A 44 0.83 7.23 -6.21
N GLY A 45 -0.29 7.91 -5.96
CA GLY A 45 -0.91 8.84 -6.90
C GLY A 45 -1.53 10.05 -6.19
N ASP A 46 -1.79 11.11 -6.95
CA ASP A 46 -2.65 12.20 -6.50
C ASP A 46 -4.09 11.68 -6.36
N ALA A 47 -4.87 12.26 -5.44
CA ALA A 47 -6.30 11.99 -5.31
C ALA A 47 -7.06 12.23 -6.63
N ASP A 48 -6.55 13.10 -7.49
CA ASP A 48 -7.08 13.33 -8.83
C ASP A 48 -7.01 12.11 -9.76
N ASN A 49 -6.06 11.19 -9.50
CA ASN A 49 -5.87 9.99 -10.30
C ASN A 49 -6.69 8.80 -9.80
N PHE A 50 -7.34 8.92 -8.64
CA PHE A 50 -8.17 7.86 -8.06
C PHE A 50 -9.65 8.17 -8.27
N GLY A 51 -10.43 7.15 -8.64
CA GLY A 51 -11.87 7.25 -8.79
C GLY A 51 -12.59 6.19 -7.97
N VAL A 52 -13.67 6.57 -7.27
CA VAL A 52 -14.53 5.66 -6.52
C VAL A 52 -15.97 5.88 -6.99
N GLY A 53 -16.60 4.84 -7.52
CA GLY A 53 -17.98 4.93 -8.02
C GLY A 53 -18.16 5.91 -9.20
N GLY A 54 -17.09 6.18 -9.96
CA GLY A 54 -17.12 7.15 -11.05
C GLY A 54 -16.92 8.62 -10.63
N VAL A 55 -16.68 8.89 -9.34
CA VAL A 55 -16.35 10.21 -8.82
C VAL A 55 -14.87 10.26 -8.46
N GLN A 56 -14.21 11.35 -8.82
CA GLN A 56 -12.80 11.56 -8.52
C GLN A 56 -12.60 11.68 -7.00
N LEU A 57 -11.56 11.04 -6.46
CA LEU A 57 -11.36 10.95 -5.02
C LEU A 57 -11.13 12.34 -4.39
N SER A 58 -10.55 13.28 -5.13
CA SER A 58 -10.41 14.67 -4.69
C SER A 58 -11.74 15.44 -4.59
N GLU A 59 -12.76 15.05 -5.35
CA GLU A 59 -14.11 15.63 -5.26
C GLU A 59 -14.90 15.10 -4.07
N MET A 60 -14.56 13.90 -3.58
CA MET A 60 -15.23 13.29 -2.42
C MET A 60 -14.77 13.87 -1.07
N HIS A 61 -13.63 14.57 -1.04
CA HIS A 61 -13.04 15.16 0.17
C HIS A 61 -13.19 16.69 0.26
N LYS A 62 -14.06 17.28 -0.58
CA LYS A 62 -14.48 18.69 -0.48
C LYS A 62 -15.60 18.84 0.54
#